data_AF-R6YHP5-F1
#
_entry.id   AF-R6YHP5-F1
#
_cell.length_a   1.000
_cell.length_b   1.000
_cell.length_c   1.000
_cell.angle_alpha   90.00
_cell.angle_beta   90.00
_cell.angle_gamma   90.00
#
_symmetry.space_group_name_H-M   'P 1'
#
loop_
_entity.id
_entity.type
_entity.pdbx_description
1 polymer ?
#
loop_
_entity_poly.entity_id
_entity_poly.type
_entity_poly.pdbx_seq_one_letter_code
_entity_poly.pdbx_strand_id
1 'polypeptide(L)' 'MSFSLPPFHPYDVAVLLDQQGVAVRSGTHCAHPLFDALGMPQGVVRASLGLYNTLEDVERLCRALQRVAAIKL' A
#
# COMPACT_ATOMS: atom_id res chain seq x y z
N MET A 1 -8.96 -1.05 1.50
CA MET A 1 -8.65 0.09 0.63
C MET A 1 -7.44 -0.26 -0.23
N SER A 2 -7.52 -0.05 -1.55
CA SER A 2 -6.42 -0.25 -2.50
C SER A 2 -5.96 1.10 -3.05
N PHE A 3 -4.65 1.33 -3.19
CA PHE A 3 -4.08 2.61 -3.61
C PHE A 3 -2.71 2.47 -4.27
N SER A 4 -2.34 3.44 -5.10
CA SER A 4 -1.00 3.63 -5.65
C SER A 4 -0.38 4.90 -5.09
N LEU A 5 0.95 4.95 -5.00
CA LEU A 5 1.69 6.13 -4.56
C LEU A 5 2.79 6.46 -5.59
N PRO A 6 2.46 7.08 -6.74
CA PRO A 6 3.47 7.48 -7.71
C PRO A 6 4.51 8.43 -7.10
N PRO A 7 5.80 8.31 -7.45
CA PRO A 7 6.36 7.44 -8.50
C PRO A 7 6.72 6.02 -8.02
N PHE A 8 6.42 5.66 -6.77
CA PHE A 8 6.88 4.41 -6.18
C PHE A 8 6.17 3.18 -6.74
N HIS A 9 6.93 2.10 -6.96
CA HIS A 9 6.37 0.81 -7.29
C HIS A 9 5.62 0.23 -6.07
N PRO A 10 4.45 -0.44 -6.23
CA PRO A 10 3.67 -0.95 -5.11
C PRO A 10 4.45 -1.88 -4.16
N TYR A 11 5.40 -2.64 -4.70
CA TYR A 11 6.28 -3.50 -3.89
C TYR A 11 7.16 -2.68 -2.93
N ASP A 12 7.79 -1.61 -3.43
CA ASP A 12 8.70 -0.77 -2.64
C ASP A 12 7.94 -0.08 -1.50
N VAL A 13 6.73 0.43 -1.79
CA VAL A 13 5.86 1.02 -0.76
C VAL A 13 5.55 0.00 0.34
N ALA A 14 5.24 -1.26 -0.01
CA ALA A 14 4.97 -2.30 0.98
C ALA A 14 6.21 -2.61 1.85
N VAL A 15 7.41 -2.67 1.25
CA VAL A 15 8.67 -2.86 1.99
C VAL A 15 8.95 -1.69 2.93
N LEU A 16 8.77 -0.45 2.47
CA LEU A 16 8.99 0.75 3.29
C LEU A 16 7.97 0.89 4.43
N LEU A 17 6.73 0.42 4.24
CA LEU A 17 5.73 0.37 5.31
C LEU A 17 6.03 -0.75 6.32
N ASP A 18 6.51 -1.91 5.87
CA ASP A 18 6.91 -3.02 6.73
C ASP A 18 8.06 -2.62 7.67
N GLN A 19 9.07 -1.90 7.15
CA GLN A 19 10.16 -1.33 7.96
C GLN A 19 9.68 -0.35 9.04
N GLN A 20 8.47 0.19 8.90
CA GLN A 20 7.83 1.09 9.86
C GLN A 20 6.82 0.36 10.77
N GLY A 21 6.75 -0.97 10.69
CA GLY A 21 5.84 -1.81 11.46
C GLY A 21 4.41 -1.81 10.95
N VAL A 22 4.17 -1.45 9.68
CA VAL A 22 2.83 -1.40 9.08
C VAL A 22 2.71 -2.47 8.00
N ALA A 23 1.98 -3.55 8.31
CA ALA A 23 1.75 -4.64 7.38
C ALA A 23 0.67 -4.29 6.34
N VAL A 24 1.02 -4.41 5.06
CA VAL A 24 0.12 -4.28 3.91
C VAL A 24 0.42 -5.36 2.87
N ARG A 25 -0.44 -5.49 1.84
CA ARG A 25 -0.16 -6.36 0.70
C ARG A 25 0.06 -5.54 -0.56
N SER A 26 1.03 -5.90 -1.38
CA SER A 26 1.24 -5.34 -2.73
C SER A 26 0.96 -6.38 -3.82
N GLY A 27 0.79 -5.91 -5.06
CA GLY A 27 0.64 -6.72 -6.27
C GLY A 27 -0.78 -6.74 -6.81
N THR A 28 -1.08 -7.73 -7.65
CA THR A 28 -2.38 -7.88 -8.33
C THR A 28 -3.44 -8.55 -7.45
N HIS A 29 -3.09 -8.95 -6.23
CA HIS A 29 -4.00 -9.57 -5.24
C HIS A 29 -4.80 -10.77 -5.79
N CYS A 30 -4.17 -11.58 -6.64
CA CYS A 30 -4.81 -12.71 -7.35
C CYS A 30 -5.94 -12.30 -8.31
N ALA A 31 -6.04 -11.01 -8.67
CA ALA A 31 -7.05 -10.44 -9.54
C ALA A 31 -6.46 -9.89 -10.86
N HIS A 32 -5.51 -10.62 -11.47
CA HIS A 32 -4.82 -10.21 -12.69
C HIS A 32 -5.74 -9.65 -13.79
N PRO A 33 -6.88 -10.31 -14.14
CA PRO A 33 -7.74 -9.78 -15.21
C PRO A 33 -8.31 -8.39 -14.92
N LEU A 34 -8.56 -8.07 -13.64
CA LEU A 34 -9.00 -6.73 -13.24
C LEU A 34 -7.90 -5.70 -13.44
N PHE A 35 -6.68 -6.02 -13.01
CA PHE A 35 -5.53 -5.12 -13.12
C PHE A 35 -5.12 -4.87 -14.57
N ASP A 36 -5.24 -5.89 -15.43
CA ASP A 36 -5.05 -5.76 -16.87
C ASP A 36 -6.10 -4.80 -17.48
N ALA A 37 -7.37 -4.96 -17.12
CA ALA A 37 -8.45 -4.08 -17.59
C ALA A 37 -8.32 -2.63 -17.10
N LEU A 38 -7.72 -2.42 -15.93
CA LEU A 38 -7.43 -1.10 -15.36
C LEU A 38 -6.14 -0.48 -15.90
N GLY A 39 -5.35 -1.20 -16.72
CA GLY A 39 -4.06 -0.74 -17.21
C GLY A 39 -3.00 -0.59 -16.11
N MET A 40 -3.11 -1.39 -15.03
CA MET A 40 -2.21 -1.36 -13.87
C MET A 40 -1.57 -2.74 -13.63
N PRO A 41 -0.79 -3.29 -14.59
CA PRO A 41 -0.27 -4.66 -14.52
C PRO A 41 0.63 -4.94 -13.30
N GLN A 42 1.27 -3.90 -12.76
CA GLN A 42 2.09 -3.97 -11.54
C GLN A 42 1.27 -4.13 -10.24
N GLY A 43 -0.05 -3.97 -10.32
CA GLY A 43 -0.93 -4.00 -9.16
C GLY A 43 -0.90 -2.71 -8.34
N VAL A 44 -1.32 -2.82 -7.09
CA VAL A 44 -1.41 -1.69 -6.13
C VAL A 44 -1.03 -2.16 -4.73
N VAL A 45 -0.96 -1.22 -3.78
CA VAL A 45 -0.90 -1.52 -2.35
C VAL A 45 -2.31 -1.62 -1.81
N ARG A 46 -2.55 -2.56 -0.89
CA ARG A 46 -3.84 -2.75 -0.23
C ARG A 46 -3.67 -2.83 1.28
N ALA A 47 -4.29 -1.86 1.96
CA ALA A 47 -4.53 -1.91 3.41
C ALA A 47 -5.94 -2.47 3.65
N SER A 48 -6.05 -3.58 4.37
CA SER A 48 -7.32 -4.25 4.67
C SER A 48 -7.53 -4.24 6.17
N LEU A 49 -8.56 -3.53 6.63
CA LEU A 49 -8.86 -3.41 8.06
C LEU A 49 -9.77 -4.55 8.50
N GLY A 50 -9.56 -5.06 9.71
CA GLY A 50 -10.41 -6.02 10.40
C GLY A 50 -11.09 -5.40 11.62
N LEU A 51 -11.97 -6.17 12.29
CA LEU A 51 -12.72 -5.72 13.47
C LEU A 51 -11.82 -5.28 14.64
N TYR A 52 -10.63 -5.86 14.73
CA TYR A 52 -9.65 -5.61 15.78
C TYR A 52 -8.79 -4.37 15.52
N ASN A 53 -8.90 -3.73 14.36
CA ASN A 53 -8.15 -2.50 14.10
C ASN A 53 -8.77 -1.30 14.81
N THR A 54 -7.91 -0.36 15.19
CA THR A 54 -8.28 0.86 15.88
C THR A 54 -8.00 2.10 15.02
N LEU A 55 -8.49 3.27 15.45
CA LEU A 55 -8.12 4.53 14.82
C LEU A 55 -6.61 4.80 14.91
N GLU A 56 -5.95 4.34 15.98
CA GLU A 56 -4.50 4.47 16.13
C GLU A 56 -3.74 3.70 15.03
N ASP A 57 -4.23 2.52 14.63
CA ASP A 57 -3.64 1.75 13.52
C ASP A 57 -3.72 2.53 12.21
N VAL A 58 -4.87 3.17 11.96
CA VAL A 58 -5.08 4.01 10.77
C VAL A 58 -4.16 5.23 10.80
N GLU A 59 -4.01 5.88 11.95
CA GLU A 59 -3.06 6.99 12.09
C GLU A 59 -1.61 6.55 11.86
N ARG A 60 -1.21 5.37 12.37
CA ARG A 60 0.11 4.80 12.13
C ARG A 60 0.34 4.55 10.64
N LEU A 61 -0.64 4.00 9.94
CA LEU A 61 -0.61 3.83 8.48
C LEU A 61 -0.44 5.18 7.76
N CYS A 62 -1.23 6.20 8.12
CA CYS A 62 -1.14 7.53 7.52
C CYS A 62 0.23 8.18 7.74
N ARG A 63 0.76 8.16 8.97
CA ARG A 63 2.09 8.68 9.30
C ARG A 63 3.19 7.96 8.52
N ALA A 64 3.08 6.63 8.39
CA ALA A 64 4.05 5.85 7.63
C ALA A 64 4.01 6.18 6.13
N LEU A 65 2.82 6.34 5.54
CA LEU A 65 2.66 6.77 4.16
C LEU A 65 3.22 8.17 3.88
N GLN A 66 3.00 9.12 4.80
CA GLN A 66 3.57 10.46 4.68
C GLN A 66 5.10 10.45 4.66
N ARG A 67 5.74 9.58 5.46
CA ARG A 67 7.19 9.41 5.44
C ARG A 67 7.69 8.84 4.12
N VAL A 68 6.99 7.85 3.55
CA VAL A 68 7.32 7.31 2.21
C VAL A 68 7.20 8.40 1.15
N ALA A 69 6.10 9.16 1.15
CA ALA A 69 5.85 10.23 0.18
C ALA A 69 6.87 11.38 0.27
N ALA A 70 7.53 11.57 1.41
CA ALA A 70 8.55 12.60 1.60
C ALA A 70 9.94 12.20 1.06
N ILE A 71 10.15 10.94 0.68
CA ILE A 71 11.41 10.48 0.06
C ILE A 71 11.52 11.12 -1.32
N LYS A 72 12.62 11.85 -1.54
CA LYS A 72 12.95 12.39 -2.86
C LYS A 72 13.54 11.27 -3.72
N LEU A 73 12.98 11.09 -4.90
CA LEU A 73 13.48 10.23 -5.97
C LEU A 73 14.32 11.03 -6.96
#